data_AF-A0A1A0J731-F1
#
_entry.id   AF-A0A1A0J731-F1
#
_cell.length_a   1.000
_cell.length_b   1.000
_cell.length_c   1.000
_cell.angle_alpha   90.00
_cell.angle_beta   90.00
_cell.angle_gamma   90.00
#
_symmetry.space_group_name_H-M   'P 1'
#
loop_
_entity.id
_entity.type
_entity.pdbx_description
1 polymer ?
#
loop_
_entity_poly.entity_id
_entity_poly.type
_entity_poly.pdbx_seq_one_letter_code
_entity_poly.pdbx_strand_id
1 'polypeptide(L)'
;MTLTTDTVRIHADHETAKRLGDWTHATAFEVKARYASVVIDLRSPWIEGEDPIVVHADVDHAMVKLLVPDDAVVEHSDLEWTGRGRVKDFARPQDAAGRVVRLTGTSTKSEFRVHRGGIAILSALFSREFFDDAQQAHRQGRTPTLADPANAPR
;
A
#
# COMPACT_ATOMS: atom_id res chain seq x y z
N MET A 1 -21.94 -9.51 -11.94
CA MET A 1 -21.32 -8.71 -13.02
C MET A 1 -19.91 -8.39 -12.52
N THR A 2 -18.90 -9.14 -12.97
CA THR A 2 -17.52 -8.99 -12.49
C THR A 2 -16.97 -7.72 -13.10
N LEU A 3 -16.91 -6.63 -12.33
CA LEU A 3 -16.20 -5.43 -12.75
C LEU A 3 -14.74 -5.84 -12.94
N THR A 4 -14.24 -5.73 -14.16
CA THR A 4 -12.81 -5.90 -14.44
C THR A 4 -12.12 -4.71 -13.80
N THR A 5 -11.63 -4.85 -12.57
CA THR A 5 -10.83 -3.79 -11.95
C THR A 5 -9.52 -3.67 -12.73
N ASP A 6 -9.20 -2.46 -13.17
CA ASP A 6 -7.93 -2.19 -13.84
C ASP A 6 -6.77 -2.60 -12.92
N THR A 7 -5.90 -3.47 -13.42
CA THR A 7 -4.68 -3.86 -12.69
C THR A 7 -3.67 -2.72 -12.79
N VAL A 8 -3.24 -2.20 -11.65
CA VAL A 8 -2.14 -1.25 -11.59
C VAL A 8 -0.81 -2.00 -11.60
N ARG A 9 0.12 -1.55 -12.43
CA ARG A 9 1.51 -2.03 -12.47
C ARG A 9 2.46 -1.06 -11.78
N ILE A 10 3.22 -1.57 -10.83
CA ILE A 10 4.24 -0.81 -10.09
C ILE A 10 5.58 -1.50 -10.32
N HIS A 11 6.42 -0.88 -11.13
CA HIS A 11 7.77 -1.35 -11.40
C HIS A 11 8.79 -0.41 -10.75
N ALA A 12 9.80 -0.97 -10.08
CA ALA A 12 10.88 -0.19 -9.48
C ALA A 12 12.20 -0.99 -9.52
N ASP A 13 13.28 -0.36 -9.99
CA ASP A 13 14.61 -0.96 -10.01
C ASP A 13 15.64 0.03 -9.50
N HIS A 14 16.35 -0.31 -8.41
CA HIS A 14 17.32 0.57 -7.72
C HIS A 14 16.77 1.95 -7.32
N GLU A 15 15.46 2.05 -7.12
CA GLU A 15 14.79 3.31 -6.82
C GLU A 15 13.72 3.17 -5.73
N THR A 16 13.08 4.29 -5.40
CA THR A 16 11.90 4.29 -4.54
C THR A 16 10.67 4.71 -5.32
N ALA A 17 9.69 3.82 -5.43
CA ALA A 17 8.38 4.13 -6.00
C ALA A 17 7.35 4.31 -4.88
N LYS A 18 6.58 5.39 -4.93
CA LYS A 18 5.50 5.65 -3.97
C LYS A 18 4.18 5.88 -4.71
N ARG A 19 3.12 5.30 -4.16
CA ARG A 19 1.73 5.50 -4.57
C ARG A 19 0.97 5.78 -3.28
N LEU A 20 0.68 7.05 -3.03
CA LEU A 20 0.17 7.53 -1.75
C LEU A 20 -1.14 8.31 -1.95
N GLY A 21 -2.03 8.30 -0.95
CA GLY A 21 -3.28 9.06 -0.99
C GLY A 21 -4.29 8.51 -1.99
N ASP A 22 -5.02 9.39 -2.66
CA ASP A 22 -6.12 9.05 -3.58
C ASP A 22 -5.63 8.91 -5.02
N TRP A 23 -4.87 7.84 -5.28
CA TRP A 23 -4.16 7.66 -6.54
C TRP A 23 -4.79 6.61 -7.47
N THR A 24 -5.76 5.83 -7.00
CA THR A 24 -6.37 4.75 -7.78
C THR A 24 -7.72 4.29 -7.24
N HIS A 25 -8.50 3.65 -8.13
CA HIS A 25 -9.68 2.85 -7.80
C HIS A 25 -9.43 1.33 -7.93
N ALA A 26 -8.22 0.94 -8.33
CA ALA A 26 -7.86 -0.44 -8.58
C ALA A 26 -7.85 -1.28 -7.29
N THR A 27 -8.27 -2.54 -7.41
CA THR A 27 -8.14 -3.55 -6.35
C THR A 27 -7.09 -4.61 -6.67
N ALA A 28 -6.43 -4.53 -7.83
CA ALA A 28 -5.40 -5.45 -8.26
C ALA A 28 -4.10 -4.71 -8.58
N PHE A 29 -2.99 -5.22 -8.06
CA PHE A 29 -1.66 -4.62 -8.16
C PHE A 29 -0.63 -5.66 -8.57
N GLU A 30 0.12 -5.39 -9.63
CA GLU A 30 1.33 -6.15 -10.01
C GLU A 30 2.56 -5.35 -9.58
N VAL A 31 3.35 -5.89 -8.66
CA VAL A 31 4.53 -5.24 -8.09
C VAL A 31 5.78 -6.00 -8.55
N LYS A 32 6.54 -5.38 -9.45
CA LYS A 32 7.85 -5.88 -9.88
C LYS A 32 8.95 -4.98 -9.33
N ALA A 33 9.72 -5.47 -8.36
CA ALA A 33 10.70 -4.63 -7.68
C ALA A 33 12.05 -5.33 -7.49
N ARG A 34 13.14 -4.63 -7.82
CA ARG A 34 14.50 -5.13 -7.64
C ARG A 34 15.41 -4.09 -6.98
N TYR A 35 16.09 -4.45 -5.89
CA TYR A 35 16.95 -3.51 -5.12
C TYR A 35 16.26 -2.17 -4.80
N ALA A 36 14.93 -2.22 -4.61
CA ALA A 36 14.07 -1.04 -4.58
C ALA A 36 13.25 -0.97 -3.29
N SER A 37 12.64 0.20 -3.05
CA SER A 37 11.61 0.38 -2.04
C SER A 37 10.30 0.81 -2.70
N VAL A 38 9.22 0.06 -2.45
CA VAL A 38 7.88 0.40 -2.93
C VAL A 38 7.01 0.77 -1.74
N VAL A 39 6.25 1.86 -1.82
CA VAL A 39 5.22 2.23 -0.84
C VAL A 39 3.88 2.32 -1.54
N ILE A 40 2.92 1.54 -1.07
CA ILE A 40 1.56 1.50 -1.60
C ILE A 40 0.60 1.87 -0.47
N ASP A 41 -0.11 2.97 -0.65
CA ASP A 41 -1.18 3.39 0.25
C ASP A 41 -2.50 2.79 -0.23
N LEU A 42 -3.04 1.90 0.59
CA LEU A 42 -4.30 1.20 0.39
C LEU A 42 -5.39 1.74 1.32
N ARG A 43 -5.16 2.88 1.99
CA ARG A 43 -6.15 3.55 2.86
C ARG A 43 -7.12 4.45 2.08
N SER A 44 -6.90 4.61 0.77
CA SER A 44 -7.75 5.48 -0.05
C SER A 44 -9.18 4.95 -0.11
N PRO A 45 -10.18 5.80 0.13
CA PRO A 45 -11.59 5.44 -0.01
C PRO A 45 -12.02 5.27 -1.47
N TRP A 46 -11.16 5.63 -2.45
CA TRP A 46 -11.42 5.37 -3.86
C TRP A 46 -11.23 3.90 -4.25
N ILE A 47 -10.50 3.13 -3.43
CA ILE A 47 -10.43 1.68 -3.56
C ILE A 47 -11.73 1.11 -2.97
N GLU A 48 -12.78 1.08 -3.78
CA GLU A 48 -14.14 0.75 -3.35
C GLU A 48 -14.42 -0.76 -3.31
N GLY A 49 -15.54 -1.13 -2.69
CA GLY A 49 -16.06 -2.50 -2.63
C GLY A 49 -15.51 -3.36 -1.49
N GLU A 50 -16.02 -4.57 -1.40
CA GLU A 50 -15.68 -5.55 -0.35
C GLU A 50 -14.73 -6.65 -0.83
N ASP A 51 -14.55 -6.77 -2.16
CA ASP A 51 -13.69 -7.78 -2.76
C ASP A 51 -12.24 -7.62 -2.27
N PRO A 52 -11.47 -8.71 -2.09
CA PRO A 52 -10.09 -8.61 -1.67
C PRO A 52 -9.24 -7.72 -2.58
N ILE A 53 -8.35 -6.94 -1.97
CA ILE A 53 -7.28 -6.26 -2.69
C ILE A 53 -6.17 -7.27 -2.94
N VAL A 54 -5.77 -7.47 -4.19
CA VAL A 54 -4.73 -8.42 -4.57
C VAL A 54 -3.44 -7.70 -4.90
N VAL A 55 -2.36 -8.04 -4.21
CA VAL A 55 -1.00 -7.61 -4.53
C VAL A 55 -0.21 -8.82 -5.01
N HIS A 56 0.00 -8.89 -6.32
CA HIS A 56 0.84 -9.90 -6.96
C HIS A 56 2.28 -9.42 -7.04
N ALA A 57 3.19 -10.17 -6.43
CA ALA A 57 4.58 -9.78 -6.23
C ALA A 57 5.54 -10.56 -7.14
N ASP A 58 6.48 -9.84 -7.75
CA ASP A 58 7.73 -10.33 -8.33
C ASP A 58 8.87 -9.46 -7.77
N VAL A 59 9.35 -9.83 -6.58
CA VAL A 59 10.18 -8.95 -5.75
C VAL A 59 11.51 -9.62 -5.40
N ASP A 60 12.63 -8.94 -5.69
CA ASP A 60 13.99 -9.43 -5.44
C ASP A 60 14.88 -8.37 -4.77
N HIS A 61 15.46 -8.70 -3.61
CA HIS A 61 16.26 -7.77 -2.80
C HIS A 61 15.58 -6.42 -2.53
N ALA A 62 14.25 -6.39 -2.38
CA ALA A 62 13.47 -5.17 -2.28
C ALA A 62 12.56 -5.15 -1.05
N MET A 63 12.04 -3.96 -0.74
CA MET A 63 11.12 -3.74 0.36
C MET A 63 9.79 -3.22 -0.19
N VAL A 64 8.68 -3.80 0.24
CA VAL A 64 7.32 -3.29 -0.06
C VAL A 64 6.67 -2.85 1.25
N LYS A 65 6.30 -1.57 1.36
CA LYS A 65 5.49 -1.05 2.47
C LYS A 65 4.05 -0.91 2.01
N LEU A 66 3.14 -1.54 2.76
CA LEU A 66 1.71 -1.41 2.58
C LEU A 66 1.18 -0.52 3.70
N LEU A 67 0.60 0.63 3.36
CA LEU A 67 -0.15 1.44 4.30
C LEU A 67 -1.61 0.98 4.19
N VAL A 68 -2.15 0.41 5.26
CA VAL A 68 -3.48 -0.23 5.23
C VAL A 68 -4.38 0.37 6.30
N PRO A 69 -5.72 0.28 6.15
CA PRO A 69 -6.66 0.55 7.24
C PRO A 69 -6.34 -0.30 8.48
N ASP A 70 -6.69 0.22 9.66
CA ASP A 70 -6.30 -0.41 10.94
C ASP A 70 -6.83 -1.84 11.09
N ASP A 71 -8.05 -2.08 10.62
CA ASP A 71 -8.78 -3.34 10.69
C ASP A 71 -8.49 -4.31 9.52
N ALA A 72 -7.74 -3.88 8.50
CA ALA A 72 -7.51 -4.67 7.29
C ALA A 72 -6.85 -6.02 7.60
N VAL A 73 -7.32 -7.10 6.96
CA VAL A 73 -6.75 -8.44 7.11
C VAL A 73 -5.68 -8.64 6.04
N VAL A 74 -4.44 -8.93 6.42
CA VAL A 74 -3.36 -9.23 5.45
C VAL A 74 -3.15 -10.74 5.36
N GLU A 75 -3.54 -11.31 4.24
CA GLU A 75 -3.33 -12.72 3.91
C GLU A 75 -2.09 -12.89 3.03
N HIS A 76 -1.22 -13.82 3.37
CA HIS A 76 0.04 -14.02 2.65
C HIS A 76 0.44 -15.50 2.56
N SER A 77 -0.52 -16.42 2.69
CA SER A 77 -0.29 -17.86 2.48
C SER A 77 0.14 -18.18 1.06
N ASP A 78 -0.32 -17.38 0.11
CA ASP A 78 -0.14 -17.58 -1.33
C ASP A 78 1.10 -16.84 -1.88
N LEU A 79 1.90 -16.23 -0.98
CA LEU A 79 3.17 -15.60 -1.30
C LEU A 79 4.30 -16.62 -1.15
N GLU A 80 4.95 -16.96 -2.25
CA GLU A 80 6.08 -17.88 -2.27
C GLU A 80 7.38 -17.15 -1.91
N TRP A 81 8.10 -17.68 -0.92
CA TRP A 81 9.43 -17.20 -0.53
C TRP A 81 10.52 -18.08 -1.14
N THR A 82 11.16 -17.58 -2.19
CA THR A 82 12.27 -18.26 -2.91
C THR A 82 13.65 -17.93 -2.31
N GLY A 83 13.68 -17.14 -1.22
CA GLY A 83 14.87 -16.82 -0.44
C GLY A 83 14.50 -16.30 0.95
N ARG A 84 15.48 -15.73 1.67
CA ARG A 84 15.20 -15.12 2.99
C ARG A 84 14.16 -14.01 2.84
N GLY A 85 13.20 -13.92 3.74
CA GLY A 85 12.21 -12.86 3.70
C GLY A 85 11.09 -13.10 4.70
N ARG A 86 10.21 -12.12 4.84
CA ARG A 86 9.03 -12.18 5.70
C ARG A 86 8.08 -11.02 5.45
N VAL A 87 6.84 -11.22 5.87
CA VAL A 87 5.90 -10.12 6.16
C VAL A 87 6.10 -9.68 7.61
N LYS A 88 6.16 -8.38 7.85
CA LYS A 88 6.15 -7.77 9.18
C LYS A 88 4.86 -6.98 9.36
N ASP A 89 4.03 -7.43 10.29
CA ASP A 89 2.81 -6.73 10.72
C ASP A 89 2.77 -6.69 12.26
N PHE A 90 3.55 -5.77 12.85
CA PHE A 90 3.70 -5.68 14.31
C PHE A 90 2.46 -5.13 15.02
N ALA A 91 1.62 -4.39 14.29
CA ALA A 91 0.44 -3.72 14.82
C ALA A 91 -0.86 -4.45 14.44
N ARG A 92 -0.77 -5.73 14.06
CA ARG A 92 -1.94 -6.53 13.67
C ARG A 92 -2.94 -6.62 14.84
N PRO A 93 -4.20 -6.19 14.67
CA PRO A 93 -5.23 -6.40 15.68
C PRO A 93 -5.59 -7.89 15.79
N GLN A 94 -5.92 -8.33 17.00
CA GLN A 94 -6.32 -9.72 17.26
C GLN A 94 -7.58 -10.11 16.48
N ASP A 95 -8.54 -9.19 16.41
CA ASP A 95 -9.85 -9.38 15.76
C ASP A 95 -9.96 -8.56 14.47
N ALA A 96 -8.88 -8.52 13.67
CA ALA A 96 -8.90 -7.88 12.36
C ALA A 96 -10.06 -8.46 11.52
N ALA A 97 -11.01 -7.61 11.13
CA ALA A 97 -12.23 -7.99 10.41
C ALA A 97 -12.54 -7.05 9.23
N GLY A 98 -11.61 -6.16 8.89
CA GLY A 98 -11.72 -5.27 7.75
C GLY A 98 -11.39 -5.97 6.43
N ARG A 99 -11.32 -5.17 5.36
CA ARG A 99 -11.07 -5.67 4.00
C ARG A 99 -9.78 -6.49 3.91
N VAL A 100 -9.84 -7.57 3.13
CA VAL A 100 -8.70 -8.47 2.90
C VAL A 100 -7.72 -7.86 1.90
N VAL A 101 -6.44 -7.85 2.23
CA VAL A 101 -5.31 -7.61 1.33
C VAL A 101 -4.55 -8.92 1.16
N ARG A 102 -4.64 -9.52 -0.02
CA ARG A 102 -4.00 -10.80 -0.34
C ARG A 102 -2.69 -10.58 -1.08
N LEU A 103 -1.61 -11.10 -0.51
CA LEU A 103 -0.28 -11.13 -1.11
C LEU A 103 -0.07 -12.45 -1.84
N THR A 104 0.28 -12.38 -3.12
CA THR A 104 0.52 -13.55 -3.98
C THR A 104 1.82 -13.38 -4.76
N GLY A 105 2.26 -14.42 -5.47
CA GLY A 105 3.44 -14.35 -6.34
C GLY A 105 4.72 -14.79 -5.62
N THR A 106 5.87 -14.24 -6.01
CA THR A 106 7.20 -14.68 -5.55
C THR A 106 8.02 -13.55 -4.94
N SER A 107 8.79 -13.88 -3.90
CA SER A 107 9.62 -12.93 -3.17
C SER A 107 10.97 -13.55 -2.75
N THR A 108 12.07 -12.98 -3.25
CA THR A 108 13.44 -13.41 -2.96
C THR A 108 14.17 -12.35 -2.15
N LYS A 109 14.77 -12.69 -1.01
CA LYS A 109 15.66 -11.78 -0.24
C LYS A 109 15.01 -10.42 0.08
N SER A 110 13.71 -10.43 0.32
CA SER A 110 12.86 -9.23 0.35
C SER A 110 12.01 -9.15 1.62
N GLU A 111 11.40 -7.99 1.86
CA GLU A 111 10.58 -7.76 3.05
C GLU A 111 9.29 -7.01 2.70
N PHE A 112 8.16 -7.51 3.20
CA PHE A 112 6.90 -6.77 3.24
C PHE A 112 6.73 -6.14 4.62
N ARG A 113 6.36 -4.86 4.69
CA ARG A 113 6.02 -4.16 5.94
C ARG A 113 4.60 -3.66 5.86
N VAL A 114 3.77 -4.10 6.79
CA VAL A 114 2.40 -3.64 6.95
C VAL A 114 2.41 -2.52 7.99
N HIS A 115 2.02 -1.33 7.57
CA HIS A 115 1.93 -0.14 8.41
C HIS A 115 0.46 0.25 8.59
N ARG A 116 0.07 0.49 9.83
CA ARG A 116 -1.29 0.83 10.26
C ARG A 116 -1.25 2.10 11.12
N GLY A 117 -2.40 2.76 11.28
CA GLY A 117 -2.61 3.90 12.16
C GLY A 117 -1.54 4.99 12.04
N GLY A 118 -1.02 5.44 13.18
CA GLY A 118 0.01 6.49 13.23
C GLY A 118 1.26 6.18 12.40
N ILE A 119 1.69 4.93 12.29
CA ILE A 119 2.87 4.56 11.48
C ILE A 119 2.58 4.67 9.99
N ALA A 120 1.36 4.36 9.55
CA ALA A 120 0.93 4.61 8.18
C ALA A 120 0.95 6.10 7.86
N ILE A 121 0.40 6.92 8.77
CA ILE A 121 0.40 8.39 8.65
C ILE A 121 1.83 8.91 8.57
N LEU A 122 2.72 8.57 9.50
CA LEU A 122 4.11 9.03 9.49
C LEU A 122 4.85 8.61 8.21
N SER A 123 4.56 7.41 7.68
CA SER A 123 5.14 6.94 6.42
C SER A 123 4.71 7.80 5.22
N ALA A 124 3.49 8.32 5.24
CA ALA A 124 2.99 9.27 4.24
C ALA A 124 3.54 10.69 4.47
N LEU A 125 3.58 11.18 5.71
CA LEU A 125 4.05 12.53 6.05
C LEU A 125 5.53 12.77 5.69
N PHE A 126 6.40 11.77 5.91
CA PHE A 126 7.83 11.88 5.56
C PHE A 126 8.09 11.52 4.09
N SER A 127 7.36 12.17 3.19
CA SER A 127 7.44 11.97 1.75
C SER A 127 7.46 13.30 1.00
N ARG A 128 8.01 13.32 -0.23
CA ARG A 128 7.98 14.53 -1.06
C ARG A 128 6.55 14.83 -1.49
N GLU A 129 5.80 13.78 -1.76
CA GLU A 129 4.40 13.78 -2.13
C GLU A 129 3.54 14.50 -1.08
N PHE A 130 3.83 14.31 0.22
CA PHE A 130 3.15 15.06 1.28
C PHE A 130 3.45 16.55 1.24
N PHE A 131 4.69 16.96 0.97
CA PHE A 131 5.00 18.38 0.83
C PHE A 131 4.24 19.01 -0.34
N ASP A 132 4.16 18.30 -1.47
CA ASP A 132 3.44 18.78 -2.65
C ASP A 132 1.92 18.91 -2.37
N ASP A 133 1.31 17.90 -1.75
CA ASP A 133 -0.10 17.94 -1.34
C ASP A 133 -0.35 19.02 -0.26
N ALA A 134 0.51 19.15 0.74
CA ALA A 134 0.36 20.17 1.78
C ALA A 134 0.45 21.59 1.22
N GLN A 135 1.36 21.81 0.27
CA GLN A 135 1.46 23.09 -0.41
C GLN A 135 0.20 23.38 -1.23
N GLN A 136 -0.35 22.40 -1.93
CA GLN A 136 -1.59 22.54 -2.69
C GLN A 136 -2.80 22.77 -1.77
N ALA A 137 -2.91 21.99 -0.69
CA ALA A 137 -3.96 22.07 0.30
C ALA A 137 -4.02 23.46 0.94
N HIS A 138 -2.86 24.01 1.29
CA HIS A 138 -2.74 25.38 1.81
C HIS A 138 -3.28 26.42 0.82
N ARG A 139 -2.91 26.33 -0.47
CA ARG A 139 -3.43 27.25 -1.50
C ARG A 139 -4.95 27.16 -1.66
N GLN A 140 -5.53 26.01 -1.35
CA GLN A 140 -6.96 25.71 -1.52
C GLN A 140 -7.77 25.86 -0.22
N GLY A 141 -7.13 26.18 0.90
CA GLY A 141 -7.81 26.30 2.21
C GLY A 141 -8.34 24.97 2.76
N ARG A 142 -7.77 23.84 2.35
CA ARG A 142 -8.15 22.49 2.80
C ARG A 142 -7.04 21.84 3.62
N THR A 143 -7.33 20.69 4.23
CA THR A 143 -6.31 19.81 4.83
C THR A 143 -5.65 18.91 3.76
N PRO A 144 -4.38 18.49 3.96
CA PRO A 144 -3.71 17.56 3.06
C PRO A 144 -4.38 16.19 3.08
N THR A 145 -4.64 15.62 1.91
CA THR A 145 -5.20 14.28 1.73
C THR A 145 -4.28 13.21 2.28
N LEU A 146 -2.97 13.35 2.07
CA LEU A 146 -1.98 12.31 2.43
C LEU A 146 -1.85 12.05 3.93
N ALA A 147 -2.25 13.01 4.77
CA ALA A 147 -2.28 12.83 6.22
C ALA A 147 -3.31 11.79 6.64
N ASP A 148 -4.50 11.84 6.04
CA ASP A 148 -5.62 10.94 6.32
C ASP A 148 -6.52 10.81 5.08
N PRO A 149 -6.19 9.90 4.13
CA PRO A 149 -6.93 9.77 2.88
C PRO A 149 -8.41 9.43 3.08
N ALA A 150 -8.74 8.67 4.12
CA ALA A 150 -10.10 8.24 4.40
C ALA A 150 -11.02 9.42 4.76
N ASN A 151 -10.48 10.43 5.45
CA ASN A 151 -11.23 11.58 5.96
C ASN A 151 -10.87 12.91 5.29
N ALA A 152 -10.12 12.86 4.19
CA ALA A 152 -9.73 14.05 3.45
C ALA A 152 -10.95 14.79 2.87
N PRO A 153 -11.01 16.13 2.95
CA PRO A 153 -12.09 16.91 2.34
C PRO A 153 -12.03 16.79 0.81
N ARG A 154 -13.20 16.63 0.19
CA ARG A 154 -13.39 16.48 -1.26
C ARG A 154 -14.17 17.66 -1.83
#